data_AF-S4PD14-F1
#
_entry.id   AF-S4PD14-F1
#
_cell.length_a   1.000
_cell.length_b   1.000
_cell.length_c   1.000
_cell.angle_alpha   90.00
_cell.angle_beta   90.00
_cell.angle_gamma   90.00
#
_symmetry.space_group_name_H-M   'P 1'
#
loop_
_entity.id
_entity.type
_entity.pdbx_description
1 polymer ?
#
loop_
_entity_poly.entity_id
_entity_poly.type
_entity_poly.pdbx_seq_one_letter_code
_entity_poly.pdbx_strand_id
1 'polypeptide(L)'
;MKYSDHWRGTSATIIPTENAQVHVWGAVWRLHNKDMPALDKQEGVDCNWYFAKTVDVLTLNGDKIECRTYQQTINPPLRSADEELPMERRPSSTYLDCIVNGAIECNLPKEYIMLLKKIPHNGQKASPKMIEKLSM
;
A
#
# COMPACT_ATOMS: atom_id res chain seq x y z
N MET A 1 0.73 -10.59 8.40
CA MET A 1 0.83 -9.13 8.32
C MET A 1 2.08 -8.69 9.03
N LYS A 2 2.92 -7.86 8.39
CA LYS A 2 4.16 -7.36 9.00
C LYS A 2 3.94 -5.98 9.63
N TYR A 3 4.33 -5.85 10.90
CA TYR A 3 4.37 -4.57 11.62
C TYR A 3 5.70 -3.87 11.34
N SER A 4 5.65 -2.58 11.00
CA SER A 4 6.85 -1.78 10.76
C SER A 4 7.17 -0.90 11.96
N ASP A 5 8.37 -1.02 12.52
CA ASP A 5 8.84 -0.16 13.61
C ASP A 5 9.02 1.30 13.16
N HIS A 6 9.33 1.51 11.88
CA HIS A 6 9.48 2.84 11.31
C HIS A 6 8.15 3.57 11.23
N TRP A 7 7.10 2.87 10.78
CA TRP A 7 5.75 3.40 10.69
C TRP A 7 4.97 3.27 11.99
N ARG A 8 5.42 2.41 12.93
CA ARG A 8 4.71 2.02 14.15
C ARG A 8 3.30 1.49 13.90
N GLY A 9 3.15 0.72 12.83
CA GLY A 9 1.88 0.16 12.40
C GLY A 9 2.06 -0.86 11.29
N THR A 10 0.96 -1.49 10.91
CA THR A 10 0.97 -2.51 9.86
C THR A 10 0.97 -1.86 8.48
N SER A 11 1.92 -2.25 7.63
CA SER A 11 2.05 -1.71 6.27
C SER A 11 1.09 -2.38 5.29
N ALA A 12 0.82 -1.70 4.17
CA ALA A 12 -0.14 -2.16 3.17
C ALA A 12 0.32 -3.43 2.45
N THR A 13 -0.64 -4.26 2.00
CA THR A 13 -0.42 -5.39 1.09
C THR A 13 -1.66 -5.56 0.21
N ILE A 14 -1.54 -6.30 -0.89
CA ILE A 14 -2.64 -6.68 -1.77
C ILE A 14 -2.86 -8.19 -1.74
N ILE A 15 -4.11 -8.63 -1.86
CA ILE A 15 -4.50 -10.03 -1.82
C ILE A 15 -5.23 -10.38 -3.12
N PRO A 16 -4.76 -11.36 -3.90
CA PRO A 16 -5.49 -11.85 -5.05
C PRO A 16 -6.89 -12.37 -4.65
N THR A 17 -7.88 -12.07 -5.47
CA THR A 17 -9.25 -12.56 -5.30
C THR A 17 -9.87 -12.83 -6.66
N GLU A 18 -10.72 -13.84 -6.74
CA GLU A 18 -11.52 -14.13 -7.94
C GLU A 18 -12.79 -13.26 -8.02
N ASN A 19 -13.08 -12.50 -6.95
CA ASN A 19 -14.22 -11.59 -6.95
C ASN A 19 -13.94 -10.34 -7.79
N ALA A 20 -14.41 -10.36 -9.04
CA ALA A 20 -14.27 -9.27 -10.00
C ALA A 20 -14.89 -7.93 -9.56
N GLN A 21 -15.73 -7.91 -8.52
CA GLN A 21 -16.31 -6.67 -7.98
C GLN A 21 -15.33 -5.94 -7.04
N VAL A 22 -14.28 -6.61 -6.56
CA VAL A 22 -13.28 -6.02 -5.66
C VAL A 22 -12.05 -5.63 -6.46
N HIS A 23 -11.62 -4.39 -6.29
CA HIS A 23 -10.45 -3.86 -6.97
C HIS A 23 -9.67 -2.88 -6.08
N VAL A 24 -8.42 -2.65 -6.43
CA VAL A 24 -7.51 -1.71 -5.77
C VAL A 24 -7.17 -0.61 -6.76
N TRP A 25 -7.29 0.64 -6.33
CA TRP A 25 -6.78 1.79 -7.08
C TRP A 25 -5.36 2.11 -6.63
N GLY A 26 -4.54 2.57 -7.55
CA GLY A 26 -3.16 2.96 -7.28
C GLY A 26 -2.65 3.94 -8.33
N ALA A 27 -1.38 4.35 -8.18
CA ALA A 27 -0.67 5.17 -9.14
C ALA A 27 0.38 4.32 -9.87
N VAL A 28 0.57 4.57 -11.17
CA VAL A 28 1.58 3.90 -11.99
C VAL A 28 2.76 4.83 -12.19
N TRP A 29 3.96 4.36 -11.84
CA TRP A 29 5.21 5.11 -11.99
C TRP A 29 6.06 4.49 -13.09
N ARG A 30 6.64 5.33 -13.95
CA ARG A 30 7.62 4.90 -14.95
C ARG A 30 9.03 5.22 -14.46
N LEU A 31 9.84 4.19 -14.30
CA LEU A 31 11.23 4.25 -13.81
C LEU A 31 12.17 3.54 -14.79
N HIS A 32 13.47 3.79 -14.66
CA HIS A 32 14.47 3.07 -15.45
C HIS A 32 14.74 1.70 -14.80
N ASN A 33 14.93 0.65 -15.60
CA ASN A 33 15.17 -0.71 -15.07
C ASN A 33 16.40 -0.82 -14.15
N LYS A 34 17.36 0.10 -14.31
CA LYS A 34 18.55 0.18 -13.44
C LYS A 34 18.20 0.49 -11.97
N ASP A 35 17.04 1.12 -11.73
CA ASP A 35 16.58 1.50 -10.40
C ASP A 35 15.79 0.37 -9.72
N MET A 36 15.49 -0.72 -10.45
CA MET A 36 14.74 -1.87 -9.95
C MET A 36 15.38 -2.51 -8.70
N PRO A 37 16.71 -2.73 -8.61
CA PRO A 37 17.31 -3.28 -7.39
C PRO A 37 17.19 -2.35 -6.18
N ALA A 38 17.18 -1.04 -6.39
CA ALA A 38 16.98 -0.07 -5.31
C ALA A 38 15.54 -0.12 -4.78
N LEU A 39 14.57 -0.30 -5.69
CA LEU A 39 13.16 -0.48 -5.33
C LEU A 39 12.95 -1.80 -4.57
N ASP A 40 13.51 -2.91 -5.05
CA ASP A 40 13.45 -4.21 -4.36
C ASP A 40 14.05 -4.14 -2.94
N LYS A 41 15.17 -3.43 -2.79
CA LYS A 41 15.79 -3.20 -1.49
C LYS A 41 14.92 -2.34 -0.56
N GLN A 42 14.26 -1.31 -1.09
CA GLN A 42 13.36 -0.47 -0.31
C GLN A 42 12.17 -1.27 0.25
N GLU A 43 11.62 -2.19 -0.55
CA GLU A 43 10.51 -3.06 -0.16
C GLU A 43 10.97 -4.29 0.66
N GLY A 44 12.27 -4.40 0.94
CA GLY A 44 12.85 -5.46 1.76
C GLY A 44 12.70 -6.85 1.13
N VAL A 45 12.82 -6.97 -0.20
CA VAL A 45 12.76 -8.24 -0.93
C VAL A 45 13.87 -9.19 -0.46
N ASP A 46 15.07 -8.67 -0.24
CA ASP A 46 16.22 -9.41 0.29
C ASP A 46 15.99 -9.94 1.71
N CYS A 47 15.17 -9.24 2.50
CA CYS A 47 14.77 -9.60 3.86
C CYS A 47 13.41 -10.32 3.92
N ASN A 48 12.88 -10.79 2.79
CA ASN A 48 11.61 -11.50 2.66
C ASN A 48 10.42 -10.71 3.26
N TRP A 49 10.42 -9.37 3.22
CA TRP A 49 9.30 -8.53 3.64
C TRP A 49 8.16 -8.56 2.63
N TYR A 50 8.50 -8.22 1.41
CA TYR A 50 7.64 -8.32 0.25
C TYR A 50 8.31 -9.21 -0.80
N PHE A 51 7.52 -9.72 -1.73
CA PHE A 51 8.02 -10.25 -2.98
C PHE A 51 7.48 -9.40 -4.13
N ALA A 52 8.30 -9.26 -5.18
CA ALA A 52 7.87 -8.56 -6.37
C ALA A 52 6.91 -9.41 -7.19
N LYS A 53 5.90 -8.76 -7.77
CA LYS A 53 4.88 -9.38 -8.60
C LYS A 53 4.61 -8.51 -9.82
N THR A 54 4.43 -9.12 -10.98
CA THR A 54 3.86 -8.44 -12.14
C THR A 54 2.35 -8.59 -12.11
N VAL A 55 1.64 -7.48 -12.28
CA VAL A 55 0.17 -7.43 -12.34
C VAL A 55 -0.27 -6.68 -13.58
N ASP A 56 -1.41 -7.10 -14.10
CA ASP A 56 -2.12 -6.36 -15.14
C ASP A 56 -2.95 -5.24 -14.49
N VAL A 57 -2.75 -4.01 -14.94
CA VAL A 57 -3.49 -2.83 -14.47
C VAL A 57 -4.33 -2.27 -15.62
N LEU A 58 -5.59 -1.95 -15.32
CA LEU A 58 -6.47 -1.23 -16.23
C LEU A 58 -6.30 0.28 -16.01
N THR A 59 -5.95 1.02 -17.06
CA THR A 59 -5.86 2.48 -17.01
C THR A 59 -7.24 3.13 -17.14
N LEU A 60 -7.34 4.41 -16.81
CA LEU A 60 -8.57 5.19 -17.01
C LEU A 60 -9.03 5.25 -18.48
N ASN A 61 -8.11 5.04 -19.42
CA ASN A 61 -8.42 5.02 -20.86
C ASN A 61 -8.85 3.63 -21.35
N GLY A 62 -8.86 2.62 -20.47
CA GLY A 62 -9.20 1.24 -20.80
C GLY A 62 -8.01 0.40 -21.28
N ASP A 63 -6.79 0.94 -21.27
CA ASP A 63 -5.60 0.18 -21.64
C ASP A 63 -5.23 -0.82 -20.54
N LYS A 64 -4.72 -1.97 -20.95
CA LYS A 64 -4.15 -2.97 -20.06
C LYS A 64 -2.63 -2.89 -20.10
N ILE A 65 -1.99 -2.63 -18.97
CA ILE A 65 -0.53 -2.53 -18.87
C ILE A 65 0.02 -3.45 -17.78
N GLU A 66 1.17 -4.07 -18.04
CA GLU A 66 1.89 -4.85 -17.05
C GLU A 66 2.72 -3.93 -16.14
N CYS A 67 2.53 -4.05 -14.83
CA CYS A 67 3.22 -3.25 -13.83
C CYS A 67 3.87 -4.15 -12.78
N ARG A 68 5.08 -3.78 -12.34
CA ARG A 68 5.69 -4.36 -11.15
C ARG A 68 5.03 -3.75 -9.91
N THR A 69 4.66 -4.59 -8.96
CA THR A 69 4.17 -4.23 -7.63
C THR A 69 4.75 -5.19 -6.59
N TYR A 70 4.41 -4.97 -5.32
CA TYR A 70 4.92 -5.75 -4.20
C TYR A 70 3.77 -6.23 -3.32
N GLN A 71 3.87 -7.49 -2.88
CA GLN A 71 2.93 -8.11 -1.97
C GLN A 71 3.68 -8.66 -0.76
N GLN A 72 3.13 -8.50 0.45
CA GLN A 72 3.74 -9.07 1.66
C GLN A 72 3.84 -10.59 1.53
N THR A 73 4.91 -11.13 2.10
CA THR A 73 5.14 -12.58 2.13
C THR A 73 4.25 -13.29 3.15
N ILE A 74 3.79 -12.56 4.19
CA ILE A 74 2.83 -13.05 5.19
C ILE A 74 1.55 -12.21 5.12
N ASN A 75 0.55 -12.76 4.45
CA ASN A 75 -0.70 -12.08 4.16
C ASN A 75 -1.78 -12.30 5.23
N PRO A 76 -2.65 -11.31 5.51
CA PRO A 76 -3.90 -11.54 6.23
C PRO A 76 -4.90 -12.30 5.34
N PRO A 77 -6.00 -12.83 5.91
CA PRO A 77 -7.15 -13.22 5.10
C PRO A 77 -7.68 -12.03 4.29
N LEU A 78 -8.36 -12.34 3.18
CA LEU A 78 -9.06 -11.33 2.38
C LEU A 78 -10.02 -10.56 3.29
N ARG A 79 -9.96 -9.23 3.22
CA ARG A 79 -10.82 -8.36 4.03
C ARG A 79 -12.25 -8.40 3.49
N SER A 80 -13.22 -8.69 4.35
CA SER A 80 -14.64 -8.56 4.01
C SER A 80 -15.09 -7.10 4.11
N ALA A 81 -16.09 -6.70 3.33
CA ALA A 81 -16.60 -5.33 3.31
C ALA A 81 -17.06 -4.84 4.70
N ASP A 82 -17.70 -5.72 5.46
CA ASP A 82 -18.26 -5.44 6.79
C ASP A 82 -17.31 -5.80 7.94
N GLU A 83 -16.08 -6.24 7.63
CA GLU A 83 -15.11 -6.64 8.66
C GLU A 83 -14.54 -5.41 9.38
N GLU A 84 -14.71 -5.38 10.71
CA GLU A 84 -13.94 -4.47 11.55
C GLU A 84 -12.47 -4.90 11.56
N LEU A 85 -11.59 -4.00 11.11
CA LEU A 85 -10.16 -4.29 11.05
C LEU A 85 -9.58 -4.42 12.47
N PRO A 86 -9.02 -5.58 12.85
CA PRO A 86 -8.51 -5.77 14.20
C PRO A 86 -7.24 -4.94 14.42
N MET A 87 -6.94 -4.60 15.68
CA MET A 87 -5.92 -3.61 16.05
C MET A 87 -4.54 -3.90 15.45
N GLU A 88 -4.13 -5.17 15.43
CA GLU A 88 -2.87 -5.66 14.90
C GLU A 88 -2.76 -5.55 13.37
N ARG A 89 -3.86 -5.31 12.67
CA ARG A 89 -3.89 -5.06 11.23
C ARG A 89 -4.01 -3.57 10.88
N ARG A 90 -4.14 -2.69 11.87
CA ARG A 90 -4.31 -1.26 11.64
C ARG A 90 -2.98 -0.56 11.32
N PRO A 91 -2.95 0.36 10.34
CA PRO A 91 -1.81 1.23 10.12
C PRO A 91 -1.65 2.22 11.27
N SER A 92 -0.51 2.92 11.31
CA SER A 92 -0.39 4.12 12.14
C SER A 92 -1.12 5.31 11.50
N SER A 93 -1.41 6.33 12.30
CA SER A 93 -2.06 7.55 11.78
C SER A 93 -1.20 8.22 10.70
N THR A 94 0.10 8.40 10.95
CA THR A 94 1.03 9.01 9.99
C THR A 94 1.12 8.23 8.67
N TYR A 95 1.14 6.90 8.73
CA TYR A 95 1.20 6.07 7.52
C TYR A 95 -0.10 6.18 6.71
N LEU A 96 -1.26 6.16 7.38
CA LEU A 96 -2.55 6.36 6.72
C LEU A 96 -2.68 7.76 6.11
N ASP A 97 -2.24 8.80 6.81
CA ASP A 97 -2.21 10.17 6.30
C ASP A 97 -1.37 10.26 5.00
N CYS A 98 -0.19 9.62 4.99
CA CYS A 98 0.67 9.54 3.81
C CYS A 98 -0.04 8.87 2.61
N ILE A 99 -0.75 7.76 2.86
CA ILE A 99 -1.51 7.05 1.81
C ILE A 99 -2.64 7.93 1.27
N VAL A 100 -3.41 8.57 2.15
CA VAL A 100 -4.54 9.42 1.76
C VAL A 100 -4.07 10.65 0.98
N ASN A 101 -3.00 11.30 1.42
CA ASN A 101 -2.43 12.45 0.72
C ASN A 101 -1.88 12.04 -0.66
N GLY A 102 -1.13 10.94 -0.75
CA GLY A 102 -0.66 10.42 -2.04
C GLY A 102 -1.80 10.06 -2.99
N ALA A 103 -2.90 9.50 -2.48
CA ALA A 103 -4.09 9.22 -3.28
C ALA A 103 -4.75 10.51 -3.82
N ILE A 104 -4.80 11.58 -3.01
CA ILE A 104 -5.31 12.89 -3.42
C ILE A 104 -4.39 13.50 -4.49
N GLU A 105 -3.09 13.54 -4.26
CA GLU A 105 -2.09 14.09 -5.17
C GLU A 105 -2.08 13.36 -6.52
N CYS A 106 -2.27 12.04 -6.51
CA CYS A 106 -2.35 11.22 -7.71
C CYS A 106 -3.74 11.24 -8.38
N ASN A 107 -4.70 12.04 -7.88
CA ASN A 107 -6.06 12.15 -8.40
C ASN A 107 -6.79 10.80 -8.50
N LEU A 108 -6.66 9.94 -7.49
CA LEU A 108 -7.46 8.71 -7.41
C LEU A 108 -8.94 9.06 -7.28
N PRO A 109 -9.87 8.16 -7.66
CA PRO A 109 -11.30 8.42 -7.55
C PRO A 109 -11.72 8.83 -6.14
N LYS A 110 -12.61 9.82 -6.07
CA LYS A 110 -13.05 10.42 -4.80
C LYS A 110 -13.64 9.37 -3.87
N GLU A 111 -14.41 8.44 -4.42
CA GLU A 111 -15.03 7.33 -3.71
C GLU A 111 -13.97 6.44 -3.06
N TYR A 112 -12.88 6.14 -3.76
CA TYR A 112 -11.77 5.35 -3.23
C TYR A 112 -11.01 6.08 -2.12
N ILE A 113 -10.76 7.38 -2.29
CA ILE A 113 -10.16 8.21 -1.23
C ILE A 113 -11.04 8.21 0.02
N MET A 114 -12.37 8.27 -0.13
CA MET A 114 -13.30 8.17 0.99
C MET A 114 -13.27 6.79 1.68
N LEU A 115 -13.03 5.71 0.93
CA LEU A 115 -12.81 4.38 1.51
C LEU A 115 -11.50 4.32 2.30
N LEU A 116 -10.40 4.89 1.79
CA LEU A 116 -9.12 4.97 2.50
C LEU A 116 -9.27 5.73 3.83
N LYS A 117 -9.96 6.87 3.84
CA LYS A 117 -10.21 7.68 5.04
C LYS A 117 -11.04 6.95 6.12
N LYS A 118 -11.81 5.92 5.75
CA LYS A 118 -12.59 5.10 6.70
C LYS A 118 -11.76 4.00 7.37
N ILE A 119 -10.53 3.76 6.93
CA ILE A 119 -9.68 2.73 7.53
C ILE A 119 -9.29 3.18 8.95
N PRO A 120 -9.56 2.37 10.00
CA PRO A 120 -9.15 2.74 11.35
C PRO A 120 -7.63 2.59 11.49
N HIS A 121 -6.98 3.55 12.13
CA HIS A 121 -5.57 3.48 12.51
C HIS A 121 -5.40 3.09 13.99
N ASN A 122 -4.21 2.65 14.37
CA ASN A 122 -3.88 2.25 15.75
C ASN A 122 -3.56 3.44 16.70
N GLY A 123 -3.65 4.68 16.22
CA GLY A 123 -3.41 5.90 17.00
C GLY A 123 -1.94 6.27 17.20
N GLN A 124 -1.00 5.44 16.76
CA GLN A 124 0.42 5.74 16.80
C GLN A 124 0.80 6.76 15.73
N LYS A 125 1.87 7.51 15.99
CA LYS A 125 2.62 8.28 14.99
C LYS A 125 3.82 7.46 14.52
N ALA A 126 4.32 7.72 13.31
CA ALA A 126 5.55 7.09 12.84
C ALA A 126 6.74 7.45 13.75
N SER A 127 7.84 6.71 13.63
CA SER A 127 9.08 7.01 14.36
C SER A 127 9.58 8.44 14.04
N PRO A 128 10.27 9.13 14.98
CA PRO A 128 10.78 10.49 14.73
C PRO A 128 11.62 10.60 13.45
N LYS A 129 12.49 9.62 13.21
CA LYS A 129 13.31 9.53 11.99
C LYS A 129 12.47 9.44 10.72
N MET A 130 11.35 8.72 10.76
CA MET A 130 10.44 8.63 9.61
C MET A 130 9.68 9.94 9.39
N ILE A 131 9.25 10.60 10.47
CA ILE A 131 8.58 11.91 10.37
C ILE A 131 9.51 12.97 9.76
N GLU A 132 10.77 13.01 10.19
CA GLU A 132 11.80 13.89 9.61
C GLU A 132 11.97 13.62 8.11
N LYS A 133 12.03 12.34 7.69
CA LYS A 133 12.12 11.96 6.28
C LYS A 133 10.94 12.44 5.43
N LEU A 134 9.74 12.50 6.00
CA LEU A 134 8.53 12.96 5.31
C LEU A 134 8.40 14.48 5.26
N SER A 135 9.18 15.20 6.07
CA SER A 135 9.11 16.67 6.17
C SER A 135 10.17 17.38 5.31
N MET A 136 11.03 16.62 4.63
CA MET A 136 12.08 17.09 3.72
C MET A 136 11.59 17.05 2.28
#